data_AF-A0A1V0UXU8-F1
#
_entry.id   AF-A0A1V0UXU8-F1
#
_cell.length_a   1.000
_cell.length_b   1.000
_cell.length_c   1.000
_cell.angle_alpha   90.00
_cell.angle_beta   90.00
_cell.angle_gamma   90.00
#
_symmetry.space_group_name_H-M   'P 1'
#
loop_
_entity.id
_entity.type
_entity.pdbx_description
1 polymer ?
#
loop_
_entity_poly.entity_id
_entity_poly.type
_entity_poly.pdbx_seq_one_letter_code
_entity_poly.pdbx_strand_id
1 'polypeptide(L)'
;MRETFPRTKTYTIESLHQKVQNRFEQAGLSEYQAREMSEQLLYAEMRGISSHGLVRIKWVTEQLHKYPLKNVRLLLQNREAELYDADGVLGYLALNEVAEKQQRFEGQTIKFIGIRNTYPTGALSHFSEKLAAKGWIVLMSSTSPAV
;
A
#
# COMPACT_ATOMS: atom_id res chain seq x y z
N MET A 1 30.48 -23.38 -22.41
CA MET A 1 30.01 -22.54 -21.27
C MET A 1 28.50 -22.62 -21.27
N ARG A 2 27.86 -23.34 -20.33
CA ARG A 2 26.39 -23.42 -20.28
C ARG A 2 25.89 -22.21 -19.50
N GLU A 3 25.21 -21.28 -20.18
CA GLU A 3 24.47 -20.21 -19.52
C GLU A 3 23.42 -20.86 -18.61
N THR A 4 23.61 -20.74 -17.30
CA THR A 4 22.63 -21.19 -16.31
C THR A 4 21.50 -20.16 -16.28
N PHE A 5 20.44 -20.41 -17.03
CA PHE A 5 19.18 -19.70 -16.85
C PHE A 5 18.73 -19.84 -15.39
N PRO A 6 18.32 -18.75 -14.71
CA PRO A 6 17.80 -18.86 -13.36
C PRO A 6 16.60 -19.81 -13.36
N ARG A 7 16.60 -20.79 -12.44
CA ARG A 7 15.45 -21.69 -12.28
C ARG A 7 14.24 -20.87 -11.88
N THR A 8 13.24 -20.81 -12.75
CA THR A 8 11.95 -20.20 -12.44
C THR A 8 11.08 -21.19 -11.66
N LYS A 9 10.26 -20.68 -10.76
CA LYS A 9 9.30 -21.47 -10.00
C LYS A 9 7.94 -20.77 -10.02
N THR A 10 6.91 -21.52 -10.35
CA THR A 10 5.53 -21.02 -10.39
C THR A 10 4.85 -21.23 -9.04
N TYR A 11 4.04 -20.26 -8.65
CA TYR A 11 3.20 -20.29 -7.45
C TYR A 11 1.77 -19.89 -7.82
N THR A 12 0.79 -20.49 -7.16
CA THR A 12 -0.57 -19.93 -7.13
C THR A 12 -0.54 -18.60 -6.37
N ILE A 13 -1.41 -17.65 -6.73
CA ILE A 13 -1.54 -16.37 -6.02
C ILE A 13 -1.80 -16.58 -4.52
N GLU A 14 -2.69 -17.50 -4.15
CA GLU A 14 -3.00 -17.81 -2.75
C GLU A 14 -1.77 -18.32 -1.97
N SER A 15 -1.07 -19.32 -2.48
CA SER A 15 0.17 -19.81 -1.86
C SER A 15 1.24 -18.72 -1.72
N LEU A 16 1.35 -17.84 -2.72
CA LEU A 16 2.29 -16.73 -2.67
C LEU A 16 1.86 -15.70 -1.62
N HIS A 17 0.56 -15.38 -1.55
CA HIS A 17 0.00 -14.45 -0.57
C HIS A 17 0.33 -14.92 0.85
N GLN A 18 0.02 -16.18 1.17
CA GLN A 18 0.30 -16.76 2.50
C GLN A 18 1.80 -16.70 2.83
N LYS A 19 2.67 -16.99 1.86
CA LYS A 19 4.12 -16.92 2.06
C LYS A 19 4.59 -15.50 2.38
N VAL A 20 4.07 -14.49 1.67
CA VAL A 20 4.43 -13.08 1.90
C VAL A 20 3.86 -12.58 3.22
N GLN A 21 2.63 -12.94 3.56
CA GLN A 21 2.00 -12.57 4.83
C GLN A 21 2.80 -13.12 6.01
N ASN A 22 3.14 -14.42 5.99
CA ASN A 22 3.96 -15.04 7.04
C ASN A 22 5.31 -14.33 7.22
N ARG A 23 5.90 -13.78 6.16
CA ARG A 23 7.17 -13.03 6.26
C ARG A 23 6.97 -11.70 6.98
N PHE A 24 5.87 -11.01 6.74
CA PHE A 24 5.56 -9.75 7.41
C PHE A 24 5.16 -9.95 8.88
N GLU A 25 4.41 -11.01 9.19
CA GLU A 25 4.10 -11.40 10.58
C GLU A 25 5.38 -11.73 11.36
N GLN A 26 6.28 -12.51 10.77
CA GLN A 26 7.61 -12.80 11.35
C GLN A 26 8.46 -11.54 11.55
N ALA A 27 8.22 -10.50 10.74
CA ALA A 27 8.89 -9.21 10.86
C ALA A 27 8.20 -8.25 11.85
N GLY A 28 7.14 -8.70 12.53
CA GLY A 28 6.49 -7.97 13.63
C GLY A 28 5.23 -7.19 13.24
N LEU A 29 4.70 -7.35 12.02
CA LEU A 29 3.38 -6.79 11.67
C LEU A 29 2.25 -7.65 12.25
N SER A 30 1.11 -7.02 12.57
CA SER A 30 -0.10 -7.77 12.91
C SER A 30 -0.62 -8.56 11.71
N GLU A 31 -1.45 -9.57 11.95
CA GLU A 31 -2.09 -10.37 10.87
C GLU A 31 -2.77 -9.47 9.83
N TYR A 32 -3.56 -8.48 10.27
CA TYR A 32 -4.22 -7.53 9.39
C TYR A 32 -3.21 -6.71 8.57
N GLN A 33 -2.19 -6.14 9.21
CA GLN A 33 -1.16 -5.36 8.51
C GLN A 33 -0.37 -6.21 7.52
N ALA A 34 0.00 -7.43 7.90
CA ALA A 34 0.71 -8.37 7.05
C ALA A 34 -0.11 -8.79 5.84
N ARG A 35 -1.42 -8.99 6.01
CA ARG A 35 -2.36 -9.25 4.92
C ARG A 35 -2.40 -8.08 3.95
N GLU A 36 -2.65 -6.86 4.44
CA GLU A 36 -2.74 -5.67 3.57
C GLU A 36 -1.42 -5.38 2.83
N MET A 37 -0.28 -5.58 3.48
CA MET A 37 1.04 -5.50 2.83
C MET A 37 1.19 -6.54 1.71
N SER A 38 0.77 -7.78 1.97
CA SER A 38 0.87 -8.87 1.01
C SER A 38 -0.02 -8.62 -0.21
N GLU A 39 -1.26 -8.21 0.01
CA GLU A 39 -2.20 -7.85 -1.06
C GLU A 39 -1.59 -6.78 -1.99
N GLN A 40 -1.00 -5.73 -1.43
CA GLN A 40 -0.41 -4.63 -2.19
C GLN A 40 0.79 -5.06 -3.06
N LEU A 41 1.69 -5.89 -2.50
CA LEU A 41 2.85 -6.37 -3.25
C LEU A 41 2.46 -7.38 -4.33
N LEU A 42 1.51 -8.26 -4.03
CA LEU A 42 1.01 -9.22 -5.02
C LEU A 42 0.20 -8.51 -6.12
N TYR A 43 -0.57 -7.48 -5.77
CA TYR A 43 -1.26 -6.63 -6.73
C TYR A 43 -0.27 -6.05 -7.76
N ALA A 44 0.82 -5.45 -7.28
CA ALA A 44 1.85 -4.90 -8.15
C ALA A 44 2.53 -5.98 -9.01
N GLU A 45 2.81 -7.15 -8.44
CA GLU A 45 3.40 -8.28 -9.16
C GLU A 45 2.49 -8.79 -10.28
N MET A 46 1.19 -8.99 -9.99
CA MET A 46 0.19 -9.48 -10.95
C MET A 46 -0.05 -8.52 -12.11
N ARG A 47 0.17 -7.22 -11.88
CA ARG A 47 0.06 -6.16 -12.89
C ARG A 47 1.35 -5.91 -13.68
N GLY A 48 2.41 -6.68 -13.41
CA GLY A 48 3.72 -6.49 -14.05
C GLY A 48 4.49 -5.25 -13.58
N ILE A 49 4.09 -4.65 -12.45
CA ILE A 49 4.77 -3.52 -11.81
C ILE A 49 5.78 -4.09 -10.80
N SER A 50 6.66 -4.98 -11.25
CA SER A 50 7.55 -5.75 -10.37
C SER A 50 8.47 -4.87 -9.51
N SER A 51 8.76 -3.63 -9.94
CA SER A 51 9.50 -2.65 -9.14
C SER A 51 8.81 -2.24 -7.82
N HIS A 52 7.52 -2.53 -7.68
CA HIS A 52 6.71 -2.28 -6.47
C HIS A 52 6.11 -3.58 -5.89
N GLY A 53 6.42 -4.73 -6.50
CA GLY A 53 5.92 -6.05 -6.10
C GLY A 53 6.86 -6.79 -5.15
N LEU A 54 7.06 -8.09 -5.37
CA LEU A 54 7.76 -8.98 -4.44
C LEU A 54 9.20 -8.55 -4.14
N VAL A 55 9.84 -7.82 -5.07
CA VAL A 55 11.19 -7.28 -4.88
C VAL A 55 11.31 -6.38 -3.64
N ARG A 56 10.18 -5.80 -3.18
CA ARG A 56 10.15 -4.89 -2.03
C ARG A 56 10.11 -5.61 -0.69
N ILE A 57 9.81 -6.91 -0.63
CA ILE A 57 9.65 -7.64 0.63
C ILE A 57 10.87 -7.44 1.53
N LYS A 58 12.07 -7.79 1.05
CA LYS A 58 13.30 -7.71 1.83
C LYS A 58 13.54 -6.28 2.35
N TRP A 59 13.48 -5.30 1.45
CA TRP A 59 13.73 -3.91 1.79
C TRP A 59 12.72 -3.41 2.82
N VAL A 60 11.41 -3.67 2.65
CA VAL A 60 10.41 -3.20 3.61
C VAL A 60 10.62 -3.84 4.98
N THR A 61 10.83 -5.17 5.04
CA THR A 61 11.03 -5.88 6.32
C THR A 61 12.24 -5.37 7.09
N GLU A 62 13.32 -5.00 6.40
CA GLU A 62 14.54 -4.45 7.02
C GLU A 62 14.30 -3.05 7.61
N GLN A 63 13.33 -2.31 7.08
CA GLN A 63 13.06 -0.92 7.46
C GLN A 63 11.87 -0.78 8.43
N LEU A 64 11.11 -1.85 8.73
CA LEU A 64 9.90 -1.78 9.56
C LEU A 64 10.12 -1.09 10.91
N HIS A 65 11.29 -1.26 11.52
CA HIS A 65 11.68 -0.61 12.78
C HIS A 65 11.64 0.94 12.74
N LYS A 66 11.66 1.54 11.54
CA LYS A 66 11.60 3.00 11.35
C LYS A 66 10.17 3.54 11.37
N TYR A 67 9.17 2.67 11.26
CA TYR A 67 7.78 3.06 11.07
C TYR A 67 6.97 2.76 12.34
N PRO A 68 6.39 3.77 13.01
CA PRO A 68 5.52 3.54 14.15
C PRO A 68 4.26 2.78 13.75
N LEU A 69 3.84 1.85 14.60
CA LEU A 69 2.57 1.12 14.46
C LEU A 69 1.46 1.92 15.17
N LYS A 70 0.87 2.87 14.45
CA LYS A 70 -0.25 3.70 14.93
C LYS A 70 -1.18 4.08 13.79
N ASN A 71 -2.32 4.64 14.13
CA ASN A 71 -3.31 5.11 13.16
C ASN A 71 -2.94 6.49 12.61
N VAL A 72 -3.39 6.74 11.38
CA VAL A 72 -3.28 8.04 10.72
C VAL A 72 -4.22 9.06 11.37
N ARG A 73 -3.73 10.27 11.65
CA ARG A 73 -4.51 11.34 12.30
C ARG A 73 -5.18 12.24 11.28
N LEU A 74 -6.48 12.45 11.41
CA LEU A 74 -7.22 13.47 10.65
C LEU A 74 -6.93 14.86 11.20
N LEU A 75 -6.50 15.79 10.34
CA LEU A 75 -6.20 17.18 10.69
C LEU A 75 -7.30 18.15 10.27
N LEU A 76 -7.92 17.89 9.12
CA LEU A 76 -8.97 18.73 8.55
C LEU A 76 -9.98 17.84 7.84
N GLN A 77 -11.26 18.15 8.02
CA GLN A 77 -12.35 17.54 7.28
C GLN A 77 -13.42 18.57 6.97
N ASN A 78 -13.80 18.65 5.70
CA ASN A 78 -15.03 19.25 5.23
C ASN A 78 -15.65 18.35 4.15
N ARG A 79 -16.69 18.82 3.46
CA ARG A 79 -17.45 18.01 2.50
C ARG A 79 -16.60 17.57 1.29
N GLU A 80 -15.70 18.43 0.82
CA GLU A 80 -14.89 18.21 -0.38
C GLU A 80 -13.42 17.92 -0.08
N ALA A 81 -12.96 18.01 1.17
CA ALA A 81 -11.55 17.86 1.50
C ALA A 81 -11.28 17.19 2.85
N GLU A 82 -10.30 16.31 2.86
CA GLU A 82 -9.70 15.73 4.07
C GLU A 82 -8.17 15.87 4.02
N LEU A 83 -7.56 16.21 5.15
CA LEU A 83 -6.10 16.21 5.31
C LEU A 83 -5.72 15.29 6.47
N TYR A 84 -4.83 14.36 6.20
CA TYR A 84 -4.32 13.38 7.13
C TYR A 84 -2.82 13.56 7.39
N ASP A 85 -2.42 13.36 8.64
CA ASP A 85 -1.04 13.22 9.07
C ASP A 85 -0.79 11.77 9.47
N ALA A 86 0.03 11.07 8.69
CA ALA A 86 0.41 9.70 8.99
C ALA A 86 1.48 9.62 10.08
N ASP A 87 2.11 10.74 10.45
CA ASP A 87 3.03 10.84 11.58
C ASP A 87 4.08 9.71 11.59
N GLY A 88 4.65 9.45 10.40
CA GLY A 88 5.69 8.45 10.16
C GLY A 88 5.19 7.04 9.84
N VAL A 89 3.89 6.74 9.88
CA VAL A 89 3.35 5.39 9.56
C VAL A 89 3.77 4.96 8.16
N LEU A 90 4.04 3.66 7.98
CA LEU A 90 4.42 3.06 6.70
C LEU A 90 3.36 3.35 5.62
N GLY A 91 3.77 3.86 4.46
CA GLY A 91 2.84 4.38 3.45
C GLY A 91 1.85 3.37 2.89
N TYR A 92 2.25 2.12 2.69
CA TYR A 92 1.34 1.04 2.36
C TYR A 92 0.14 0.94 3.32
N LEU A 93 0.40 1.08 4.63
CA LEU A 93 -0.62 0.98 5.67
C LEU A 93 -1.41 2.28 5.81
N ALA A 94 -0.73 3.43 5.79
CA ALA A 94 -1.35 4.74 5.93
C ALA A 94 -2.36 5.02 4.81
N LEU A 95 -1.98 4.75 3.55
CA LEU A 95 -2.88 4.94 2.41
C LEU A 95 -4.05 3.96 2.45
N ASN A 96 -3.83 2.71 2.89
CA ASN A 96 -4.90 1.74 3.01
C ASN A 96 -5.94 2.19 4.05
N GLU A 97 -5.48 2.59 5.24
CA GLU A 97 -6.34 3.06 6.32
C GLU A 97 -7.21 4.25 5.86
N VAL A 98 -6.62 5.20 5.13
CA VAL A 98 -7.36 6.36 4.61
C VAL A 98 -8.32 5.95 3.50
N ALA A 99 -7.91 5.11 2.55
CA ALA A 99 -8.75 4.65 1.44
C ALA A 99 -9.96 3.82 1.90
N GLU A 100 -9.79 3.00 2.95
CA GLU A 100 -10.87 2.20 3.54
C GLU A 100 -11.96 3.08 4.15
N LYS A 101 -11.60 4.18 4.80
CA LYS A 101 -12.54 5.16 5.39
C LYS A 101 -13.37 5.91 4.35
N GLN A 102 -12.93 5.95 3.09
CA GLN A 102 -13.63 6.72 2.07
C GLN A 102 -14.94 6.06 1.65
N GLN A 103 -15.99 6.86 1.54
CA GLN A 103 -17.30 6.50 1.02
C GLN A 103 -17.82 7.65 0.17
N ARG A 104 -18.59 7.32 -0.87
CA ARG A 104 -19.27 8.30 -1.72
C ARG A 104 -20.68 8.54 -1.20
N PHE A 105 -21.05 9.79 -1.04
CA PHE A 105 -22.39 10.18 -0.63
C PHE A 105 -23.17 10.82 -1.79
N GLU A 106 -24.49 10.80 -1.70
CA GLU A 106 -25.35 11.46 -2.69
C GLU A 106 -25.04 12.96 -2.77
N GLY A 107 -24.99 13.49 -3.99
CA GLY A 107 -24.61 14.89 -4.23
C GLY A 107 -23.12 15.21 -4.03
N GLN A 108 -22.25 14.22 -3.76
CA GLN A 108 -20.81 14.42 -3.74
C GLN A 108 -20.23 14.31 -5.16
N THR A 109 -19.71 15.43 -5.66
CA THR A 109 -19.16 15.54 -7.01
C THR A 109 -17.64 15.38 -7.04
N ILE A 110 -16.95 15.81 -5.98
CA ILE A 110 -15.49 15.77 -5.86
C ILE A 110 -15.08 15.60 -4.39
N LYS A 111 -13.93 14.98 -4.17
CA LYS A 111 -13.26 14.92 -2.88
C LYS A 111 -11.74 14.97 -3.06
N PHE A 112 -11.07 15.84 -2.31
CA PHE A 112 -9.63 15.97 -2.24
C PHE A 112 -9.14 15.33 -0.94
N ILE A 113 -8.13 14.46 -1.05
CA ILE A 113 -7.56 13.77 0.11
C ILE A 113 -6.06 13.99 0.10
N GLY A 114 -5.55 14.67 1.13
CA GLY A 114 -4.12 14.82 1.37
C GLY A 114 -3.66 13.86 2.47
N ILE A 115 -2.52 13.21 2.27
CA ILE A 115 -1.84 12.41 3.30
C ILE A 115 -0.38 12.86 3.33
N ARG A 116 0.11 13.28 4.51
CA ARG A 116 1.50 13.71 4.69
C ARG A 116 2.25 12.84 5.71
N ASN A 117 3.57 12.97 5.73
CA ASN A 117 4.48 12.29 6.67
C ASN A 117 4.41 10.76 6.59
N THR A 118 4.46 10.21 5.38
CA THR A 118 4.45 8.76 5.14
C THR A 118 5.30 8.37 3.94
N TYR A 119 5.92 7.19 3.99
CA TYR A 119 6.75 6.62 2.92
C TYR A 119 7.01 5.12 3.18
N PRO A 120 7.33 4.31 2.16
CA PRO A 120 6.89 4.47 0.77
C PRO A 120 5.43 4.03 0.62
N THR A 121 4.79 4.46 -0.47
CA THR A 121 3.36 4.25 -0.73
C THR A 121 3.05 3.03 -1.60
N GLY A 122 4.05 2.30 -2.09
CA GLY A 122 3.81 1.19 -3.01
C GLY A 122 3.18 1.62 -4.35
N ALA A 123 2.45 0.72 -5.00
CA ALA A 123 1.75 1.01 -6.24
C ALA A 123 0.45 1.79 -5.94
N LEU A 124 0.43 3.10 -6.25
CA LEU A 124 -0.75 3.96 -6.01
C LEU A 124 -2.02 3.43 -6.70
N SER A 125 -1.86 2.72 -7.83
CA SER A 125 -2.98 2.12 -8.56
C SER A 125 -3.78 1.11 -7.74
N HIS A 126 -3.20 0.49 -6.70
CA HIS A 126 -3.92 -0.38 -5.77
C HIS A 126 -5.03 0.39 -5.04
N PHE A 127 -4.70 1.56 -4.49
CA PHE A 127 -5.65 2.39 -3.78
C PHE A 127 -6.63 3.07 -4.73
N SER A 128 -6.16 3.51 -5.90
CA SER A 128 -7.04 4.04 -6.94
C SER A 128 -8.12 3.02 -7.33
N GLU A 129 -7.77 1.74 -7.44
CA GLU A 129 -8.74 0.68 -7.75
C GLU A 129 -9.69 0.40 -6.58
N LYS A 130 -9.19 0.35 -5.33
CA LYS A 130 -10.03 0.24 -4.12
C LYS A 130 -11.06 1.38 -4.05
N LEU A 131 -10.67 2.61 -4.41
CA LEU A 131 -11.57 3.76 -4.44
C LEU A 131 -12.50 3.74 -5.67
N ALA A 132 -12.01 3.33 -6.84
CA ALA A 132 -12.84 3.20 -8.04
C ALA A 132 -13.96 2.17 -7.85
N ALA A 133 -13.68 1.06 -7.17
CA ALA A 133 -14.69 0.07 -6.77
C ALA A 133 -15.80 0.64 -5.87
N LYS A 134 -15.54 1.76 -5.18
CA LYS A 134 -16.52 2.52 -4.39
C LYS A 134 -17.24 3.62 -5.21
N GLY A 135 -17.12 3.58 -6.54
CA GLY A 135 -17.84 4.49 -7.45
C GLY A 135 -17.16 5.84 -7.67
N TRP A 136 -15.85 5.94 -7.40
CA TRP A 136 -15.05 7.15 -7.65
C TRP A 136 -14.33 7.11 -9.00
N ILE A 137 -14.14 8.29 -9.60
CA ILE A 137 -13.07 8.50 -10.59
C ILE A 137 -11.87 9.04 -9.79
N VAL A 138 -10.68 8.45 -9.97
CA VAL A 138 -9.56 8.68 -9.06
C VAL A 138 -8.33 9.20 -9.80
N LEU A 139 -7.76 10.28 -9.29
CA LEU A 139 -6.43 10.76 -9.63
C LEU A 139 -5.58 10.73 -8.35
N MET A 140 -4.40 10.11 -8.41
CA MET A 140 -3.46 10.06 -7.29
C MET A 140 -2.06 10.44 -7.75
N SER A 141 -1.36 11.20 -6.92
CA SER A 141 0.08 11.42 -7.06
C SER A 141 0.75 11.27 -5.70
N SER A 142 2.06 11.08 -5.71
CA SER A 142 2.88 11.07 -4.50
C SER A 142 4.20 11.77 -4.82
N THR A 143 4.79 12.38 -3.80
CA THR A 143 6.18 12.81 -3.86
C THR A 143 7.07 11.69 -3.34
N SER A 144 8.30 11.62 -3.84
CA SER A 144 9.34 10.77 -3.25
C SER A 144 10.40 11.66 -2.61
N PRO A 145 11.08 11.21 -1.54
CA PRO A 145 12.24 11.90 -1.01
C PRO A 145 13.24 12.16 -2.15
N ALA A 146 13.82 13.37 -2.17
CA ALA A 146 14.98 13.61 -3.03
C ALA A 146 16.10 12.67 -2.56
N VAL A 147 16.63 11.88 -3.51
CA VAL A 147 17.80 11.04 -3.29
C VAL A 147 19.07 11.86 -3.22
#